data_AF-A0A7M1WFP6-F1
#
_entry.id   AF-A0A7M1WFP6-F1
#
_cell.length_a   1.000
_cell.length_b   1.000
_cell.length_c   1.000
_cell.angle_alpha   90.00
_cell.angle_beta   90.00
_cell.angle_gamma   90.00
#
_symmetry.space_group_name_H-M   'P 1'
#
loop_
_entity.id
_entity.type
_entity.pdbx_description
1 polymer ?
#
loop_
_entity_poly.entity_id
_entity_poly.type
_entity_poly.pdbx_seq_one_letter_code
_entity_poly.pdbx_strand_id
1 'polypeptide(L)'
;MTNKKKRIIHSPEFKAEALKLAEKVGVAATARQLSLHESQIYGWRKAVKKDTTTSQREQELAAEVAKLKRQLAEQAEELDIVKKAAVDSNGHCNSFTKILICIGTNDETSKTYIYSR
;
A
#
# COMPACT_ATOMS: atom_id res chain seq x y z
N MET A 1 19.16 40.52 -27.27
CA MET A 1 18.08 40.70 -26.27
C MET A 1 16.92 39.80 -26.66
N THR A 2 16.64 38.74 -25.90
CA THR A 2 15.57 37.79 -26.25
C THR A 2 14.24 38.26 -25.65
N ASN A 3 13.33 38.76 -26.50
CA ASN A 3 11.98 39.16 -26.09
C ASN A 3 11.19 37.90 -25.70
N LYS A 4 10.97 37.70 -24.39
CA LYS A 4 10.27 36.53 -23.85
C LYS A 4 8.76 36.74 -24.02
N LYS A 5 8.19 36.22 -25.12
CA LYS A 5 6.74 36.25 -25.36
C LYS A 5 5.98 35.66 -24.16
N LYS A 6 5.03 36.44 -23.62
CA LYS A 6 4.13 36.00 -22.53
C LYS A 6 3.27 34.85 -23.04
N ARG A 7 3.37 33.68 -22.40
CA ARG A 7 2.57 32.50 -22.78
C ARG A 7 1.10 32.75 -22.41
N ILE A 8 0.22 32.60 -23.39
CA ILE A 8 -1.23 32.65 -23.17
C ILE A 8 -1.65 31.33 -22.53
N ILE A 9 -2.30 31.41 -21.37
CA ILE A 9 -2.82 30.26 -20.64
C ILE A 9 -4.32 30.25 -20.80
N HIS A 10 -4.86 29.20 -21.40
CA HIS A 10 -6.30 29.00 -21.54
C HIS A 10 -6.87 28.34 -20.27
N SER A 11 -8.08 28.74 -19.89
CA SER A 11 -8.84 28.16 -18.78
C SER A 11 -9.14 26.67 -19.03
N PRO A 12 -9.32 25.86 -17.98
CA PRO A 12 -9.65 24.44 -18.13
C PRO A 12 -10.99 24.22 -18.85
N GLU A 13 -12.01 25.06 -18.57
CA GLU A 13 -13.32 24.97 -19.22
C GLU A 13 -13.23 25.21 -20.73
N PHE A 14 -12.47 26.23 -21.15
CA PHE A 14 -12.26 26.52 -22.56
C PHE A 14 -11.55 25.36 -23.28
N LYS A 15 -10.56 24.73 -22.64
CA LYS A 15 -9.89 23.55 -23.20
C LYS A 15 -10.86 22.38 -23.34
N ALA A 16 -11.75 22.17 -22.37
CA ALA A 16 -12.74 21.11 -22.41
C ALA A 16 -13.76 21.33 -23.56
N GLU A 17 -14.25 22.56 -23.74
CA GLU A 17 -15.14 22.91 -24.84
C GLU A 17 -14.46 22.77 -26.21
N ALA A 18 -13.21 23.22 -26.34
CA ALA A 18 -12.43 23.07 -27.56
C ALA A 18 -12.23 21.59 -27.92
N LEU A 19 -12.02 20.71 -26.94
CA LEU A 19 -11.91 19.27 -27.18
C LEU A 19 -13.24 18.65 -27.58
N LYS A 20 -14.36 19.01 -26.93
CA LYS A 20 -15.71 18.59 -27.34
C LYS A 20 -16.05 19.03 -28.75
N LEU A 21 -15.61 20.23 -29.16
CA LEU A 21 -15.81 20.72 -30.52
C LEU A 21 -14.93 19.93 -31.51
N ALA A 22 -13.66 19.69 -31.17
CA ALA A 22 -12.74 18.89 -31.98
C ALA A 22 -13.20 17.44 -32.19
N GLU A 23 -13.99 16.86 -31.29
CA GLU A 23 -14.62 15.55 -31.48
C GLU A 23 -15.75 15.59 -32.53
N LYS A 24 -16.46 16.72 -32.66
CA LYS A 24 -17.59 16.87 -33.59
C LYS A 24 -17.16 17.27 -35.00
N VAL A 25 -16.29 18.27 -35.12
CA VAL A 25 -15.91 18.88 -36.42
C VAL A 25 -14.47 18.59 -36.82
N GLY A 26 -13.69 17.96 -35.95
CA GLY A 26 -12.28 17.65 -36.18
C GLY A 26 -11.32 18.75 -35.72
N VAL A 27 -10.06 18.37 -35.50
CA VAL A 27 -9.03 19.26 -34.91
C VAL A 27 -8.72 20.47 -35.79
N ALA A 28 -8.59 20.28 -37.10
CA ALA A 28 -8.24 21.36 -38.04
C ALA A 28 -9.35 22.42 -38.15
N ALA A 29 -10.62 21.99 -38.19
CA ALA A 29 -11.76 22.90 -38.23
C ALA A 29 -11.89 23.70 -36.92
N THR A 30 -11.78 23.01 -35.78
CA THR A 30 -11.79 23.66 -34.45
C THR A 30 -10.65 24.64 -34.28
N ALA A 31 -9.44 24.30 -34.73
CA ALA A 31 -8.28 25.18 -34.66
C ALA A 31 -8.51 26.49 -35.42
N ARG A 32 -9.09 26.40 -36.63
CA ARG A 32 -9.46 27.59 -37.42
C ARG A 32 -10.55 28.41 -36.73
N GLN A 33 -11.61 27.76 -36.25
CA GLN A 33 -12.73 28.43 -35.59
C GLN A 33 -12.32 29.16 -34.30
N LEU A 34 -11.43 28.56 -33.50
CA LEU A 34 -10.94 29.13 -32.25
C LEU A 34 -9.68 29.97 -32.42
N SER A 35 -9.17 30.12 -33.65
CA SER A 35 -7.90 30.80 -33.95
C SER A 35 -6.72 30.27 -33.11
N LEU A 36 -6.70 28.95 -32.90
CA LEU A 36 -5.67 28.23 -32.17
C LEU A 36 -4.77 27.47 -33.14
N HIS A 37 -3.57 27.15 -32.68
CA HIS A 37 -2.71 26.24 -33.44
C HIS A 37 -3.14 24.79 -33.18
N GLU A 38 -3.21 23.96 -34.23
CA GLU A 38 -3.65 22.55 -34.10
C GLU A 38 -2.84 21.77 -33.06
N SER A 39 -1.54 22.06 -32.94
CA SER A 39 -0.68 21.43 -31.92
C SER A 39 -1.14 21.67 -30.48
N GLN A 40 -1.81 22.79 -30.19
CA GLN A 40 -2.37 23.06 -28.86
C GLN A 40 -3.48 22.07 -28.53
N ILE A 41 -4.38 21.84 -29.49
CA ILE A 41 -5.50 20.90 -29.33
C ILE A 41 -4.97 19.47 -29.19
N TYR A 42 -4.01 19.06 -30.02
CA TYR A 42 -3.35 17.75 -29.86
C TYR A 42 -2.67 17.61 -28.50
N GLY A 43 -1.99 18.66 -28.03
CA GLY A 43 -1.37 18.70 -26.71
C GLY A 43 -2.39 18.52 -25.58
N TRP A 44 -3.53 19.20 -25.65
CA TRP A 44 -4.61 19.04 -24.67
C TRP A 44 -5.23 17.64 -24.70
N ARG A 45 -5.43 17.06 -25.89
CA ARG A 45 -5.91 15.68 -26.04
C ARG A 45 -4.96 14.67 -25.40
N LYS A 46 -3.64 14.88 -25.54
CA LYS A 46 -2.62 14.05 -24.90
C LYS A 46 -2.62 14.21 -23.38
N ALA A 47 -2.80 15.44 -22.87
CA ALA A 47 -2.90 15.70 -21.44
C ALA A 47 -4.11 14.96 -20.83
N VAL A 48 -5.30 15.12 -21.41
CA VAL A 48 -6.52 14.43 -20.92
C VAL A 48 -6.33 12.92 -20.88
N LYS A 49 -5.79 12.32 -21.95
CA LYS A 49 -5.51 10.87 -21.98
C LYS A 49 -4.56 10.44 -20.87
N LYS A 50 -3.47 11.20 -20.66
CA LYS A 50 -2.49 10.92 -19.61
C LYS A 50 -3.14 11.00 -18.22
N ASP A 51 -3.98 12.00 -17.99
CA ASP A 51 -4.65 12.20 -16.70
C ASP A 51 -5.60 11.04 -16.41
N THR A 52 -6.36 10.57 -17.41
CA THR A 52 -7.22 9.37 -17.27
C THR A 52 -6.40 8.11 -16.95
N THR A 53 -5.31 7.85 -17.68
CA THR A 53 -4.45 6.68 -17.42
C THR A 53 -3.78 6.77 -16.05
N THR A 54 -3.37 7.96 -15.61
CA THR A 54 -2.75 8.17 -14.30
C THR A 54 -3.77 7.92 -13.19
N SER A 55 -4.98 8.45 -13.33
CA SER A 55 -6.07 8.25 -12.37
C SER A 55 -6.47 6.77 -12.23
N GLN A 56 -6.53 6.01 -13.33
CA GLN A 56 -6.79 4.56 -13.29
C GLN A 56 -5.69 3.83 -12.53
N ARG A 57 -4.42 4.11 -12.84
CA ARG A 57 -3.29 3.50 -12.14
C ARG A 57 -3.28 3.84 -10.66
N GLU A 58 -3.63 5.06 -10.28
CA GLU A 58 -3.75 5.48 -8.88
C GLU A 58 -4.86 4.71 -8.15
N GLN A 59 -6.00 4.45 -8.81
CA GLN A 59 -7.09 3.64 -8.25
C GLN A 59 -6.67 2.18 -8.05
N GLU A 60 -5.98 1.58 -9.03
CA GLU A 60 -5.43 0.23 -8.94
C GLU A 60 -4.43 0.12 -7.77
N LEU A 61 -3.49 1.07 -7.67
CA LEU A 61 -2.54 1.13 -6.57
C LEU A 61 -3.23 1.29 -5.21
N ALA A 62 -4.28 2.09 -5.11
CA ALA A 62 -5.04 2.24 -3.88
C ALA A 62 -5.73 0.94 -3.46
N ALA A 63 -6.27 0.18 -4.42
CA ALA A 63 -6.86 -1.13 -4.17
C ALA A 63 -5.81 -2.15 -3.69
N GLU A 64 -4.61 -2.15 -4.30
CA GLU A 64 -3.49 -2.99 -3.87
C GLU A 64 -3.02 -2.64 -2.45
N VAL A 65 -2.86 -1.35 -2.13
CA VAL A 65 -2.49 -0.90 -0.78
C VAL A 65 -3.52 -1.34 0.25
N ALA A 66 -4.82 -1.27 -0.06
CA ALA A 66 -5.86 -1.74 0.84
C ALA A 66 -5.78 -3.27 1.07
N LYS A 67 -5.51 -4.04 0.01
CA LYS A 67 -5.32 -5.50 0.10
C LYS A 67 -4.09 -5.85 0.94
N LEU A 68 -2.95 -5.20 0.69
CA LEU A 68 -1.72 -5.42 1.44
C LEU A 68 -1.89 -5.08 2.92
N LYS A 69 -2.59 -3.98 3.25
CA LYS A 69 -2.89 -3.63 4.64
C LYS A 69 -3.75 -4.67 5.35
N ARG A 70 -4.71 -5.30 4.66
CA ARG A 70 -5.50 -6.41 5.23
C ARG A 70 -4.63 -7.63 5.51
N GLN A 71 -3.77 -8.01 4.56
CA GLN A 71 -2.84 -9.14 4.76
C GLN A 71 -1.87 -8.88 5.92
N LEU A 72 -1.39 -7.65 6.08
CA LEU A 72 -0.54 -7.30 7.23
C LEU A 72 -1.29 -7.40 8.56
N ALA A 73 -2.56 -7.01 8.60
CA ALA A 73 -3.38 -7.15 9.81
C ALA A 73 -3.62 -8.63 10.15
N GLU A 74 -4.00 -9.43 9.17
CA GLU A 74 -4.21 -10.88 9.32
C GLU A 74 -2.92 -11.58 9.80
N GLN A 75 -1.77 -11.27 9.17
CA GLN A 75 -0.48 -11.82 9.61
C GLN A 75 -0.09 -11.38 11.03
N ALA A 76 -0.46 -10.18 11.45
CA ALA A 76 -0.18 -9.72 12.81
C ALA A 76 -0.97 -10.52 13.84
N GLU A 77 -2.22 -10.87 13.55
CA GLU A 77 -3.07 -11.70 14.41
C GLU A 77 -2.52 -13.13 14.51
N GLU A 78 -2.14 -13.73 13.38
CA GLU A 78 -1.52 -15.06 13.35
C GLU A 78 -0.21 -15.10 14.16
N LEU A 79 0.63 -14.08 14.04
CA LEU A 79 1.87 -13.97 14.82
C LEU A 79 1.61 -13.82 16.32
N ASP A 80 0.53 -13.16 16.73
CA ASP A 80 0.20 -13.00 18.14
C ASP A 80 -0.25 -14.33 18.76
N ILE A 81 -1.05 -15.11 18.04
CA ILE A 81 -1.47 -16.45 18.45
C ILE A 81 -0.24 -17.36 18.61
N VAL A 82 0.66 -17.37 17.62
CA VAL A 82 1.88 -18.19 17.66
C VAL A 82 2.80 -17.79 18.82
N LYS A 83 2.99 -16.49 19.04
CA LYS A 83 3.77 -15.99 20.17
C LYS A 83 3.17 -16.42 21.51
N LYS A 84 1.85 -16.30 21.67
CA LYS A 84 1.16 -16.72 22.89
C LYS A 84 1.34 -18.21 23.16
N ALA A 85 1.13 -19.05 22.15
CA ALA A 85 1.33 -20.50 22.27
C ALA A 85 2.78 -20.86 22.64
N ALA A 86 3.77 -20.16 22.07
CA ALA A 86 5.18 -20.36 22.41
C ALA A 86 5.50 -19.97 23.87
N VAL A 87 4.94 -18.87 24.36
CA VAL A 87 5.09 -18.43 25.76
C VAL A 87 4.45 -19.44 26.71
N ASP A 88 3.23 -19.89 26.41
CA ASP A 88 2.50 -20.87 27.23
C ASP A 88 3.25 -22.20 27.30
N SER A 89 3.75 -22.72 26.17
CA SER A 89 4.54 -23.95 26.12
C SER A 89 5.84 -23.84 26.92
N ASN A 90 6.58 -22.72 26.78
CA ASN A 90 7.83 -22.52 27.51
C ASN A 90 7.58 -22.39 29.02
N GLY A 91 6.51 -21.70 29.42
CA GLY A 91 6.10 -21.63 30.82
C GLY A 91 5.76 -22.99 31.41
N HIS A 92 5.03 -23.82 30.66
CA HIS A 92 4.66 -25.18 31.08
C HIS A 92 5.88 -26.10 31.21
N CYS A 93 6.81 -26.08 30.25
CA CYS A 93 8.07 -26.84 30.31
C CYS A 93 8.96 -26.41 31.50
N ASN A 94 9.02 -25.12 31.81
CA ASN A 94 9.79 -24.62 32.95
C ASN A 94 9.18 -25.02 34.31
N SER A 95 7.85 -25.06 34.41
CA SER A 95 7.16 -25.55 35.60
C SER A 95 7.38 -27.05 35.79
N PHE A 96 7.25 -27.84 34.72
CA PHE A 96 7.43 -29.29 34.76
C PHE A 96 8.86 -29.71 35.12
N THR A 97 9.87 -29.04 34.54
CA THR A 97 11.29 -29.29 34.88
C THR A 97 11.58 -29.00 36.34
N LYS A 98 11.04 -27.90 36.91
CA LYS A 98 11.20 -27.58 38.34
C LYS A 98 10.58 -28.65 39.25
N ILE A 99 9.38 -29.14 38.92
CA ILE A 99 8.70 -30.20 39.69
C ILE A 99 9.53 -31.50 39.67
N LEU A 100 10.01 -31.92 38.50
CA LEU A 100 10.82 -33.14 38.35
C LEU A 100 12.13 -33.06 39.12
N ILE A 101 12.83 -31.92 39.08
CA ILE A 101 14.06 -31.69 39.85
C ILE A 101 13.77 -31.82 41.35
N CYS A 102 12.70 -31.17 41.85
CA CYS A 102 12.33 -31.27 43.25
C CYS A 102 12.02 -32.71 43.68
N ILE A 103 11.27 -33.48 42.88
CA ILE A 103 10.98 -34.89 43.19
C ILE A 103 12.27 -35.72 43.25
N GLY A 104 13.17 -35.55 42.29
CA GLY A 104 14.47 -36.24 42.29
C GLY A 104 15.32 -35.91 43.52
N THR A 105 15.40 -34.64 43.90
CA THR A 105 16.15 -34.23 45.11
C THR A 105 15.53 -34.78 46.40
N ASN A 106 14.20 -34.90 46.48
CA ASN A 106 13.52 -35.50 47.63
C ASN A 106 13.76 -37.02 47.70
N ASP A 107 13.83 -37.71 46.57
CA ASP A 107 14.14 -39.14 46.50
C ASP A 107 15.61 -39.44 46.87
N GLU A 108 16.56 -38.60 46.45
CA GLU A 108 17.97 -38.73 46.83
C GLU A 108 18.23 -38.41 48.31
N THR A 109 17.60 -37.36 48.85
CA THR A 109 17.72 -37.00 50.27
C THR A 109 17.08 -38.04 51.20
N SER A 110 15.97 -38.66 50.79
CA SER A 110 15.36 -39.74 51.56
C SER A 110 16.17 -41.04 51.52
N LYS A 111 16.76 -41.40 50.36
CA LYS A 111 17.70 -42.54 50.26
C LYS A 111 18.95 -42.34 51.12
N THR A 112 19.60 -41.17 51.06
CA THR A 112 20.78 -40.88 51.88
C THR A 112 20.47 -40.92 53.38
N TYR A 113 19.29 -40.46 53.80
CA TYR A 113 18.84 -40.54 55.19
C TYR A 113 18.58 -41.99 55.66
N ILE A 114 18.09 -42.86 54.77
CA ILE A 114 17.86 -44.29 55.07
C ILE A 114 19.18 -45.08 55.16
N TYR A 115 20.19 -44.75 54.33
CA TYR A 115 21.48 -45.46 54.31
C TYR A 115 22.52 -44.94 55.33
N SER A 116 22.22 -43.89 56.09
CA SER A 116 23.14 -43.28 57.06
C SER A 116 22.83 -43.62 58.53
N ARG A 117 22.03 -44.67 58.80
CA ARG A 117 21.66 -45.14 60.14
C ARG A 117 22.25 -46.52 60.44
#